data_AF-A0A946FEB2-F1
#
_entry.id   AF-A0A946FEB2-F1
#
_cell.length_a   1.000
_cell.length_b   1.000
_cell.length_c   1.000
_cell.angle_alpha   90.00
_cell.angle_beta   90.00
_cell.angle_gamma   90.00
#
_symmetry.space_group_name_H-M   'P 1'
#
loop_
_entity.id
_entity.type
_entity.pdbx_description
1 polymer ?
#
loop_
_entity_poly.entity_id
_entity_poly.type
_entity_poly.pdbx_seq_one_letter_code
_entity_poly.pdbx_strand_id
1 'polypeptide(L)'
;LRRVAQAVRRCLRRASDVAARVDVDNNTCIVVLSHSPSDVGAADFAARISAAVRELGLHHPRSSESKFVTVSYKTNVIAASEGKASEEKFLQDVLP
;
A
#
# COMPACT_ATOMS: atom_id res chain seq x y z
N LEU A 1 -11.07 -2.56 9.43
CA LEU A 1 -10.20 -1.55 8.78
C LEU A 1 -9.30 -0.76 9.75
N ARG A 2 -9.78 -0.23 10.88
CA ARG A 2 -8.95 0.60 11.81
C ARG A 2 -7.62 -0.04 12.23
N ARG A 3 -7.60 -1.32 12.61
CA ARG A 3 -6.38 -2.04 13.01
C ARG A 3 -5.38 -2.19 11.86
N VAL A 4 -5.87 -2.46 10.66
CA VAL A 4 -5.05 -2.52 9.43
C VAL A 4 -4.45 -1.16 9.12
N ALA A 5 -5.27 -0.09 9.12
CA ALA A 5 -4.78 1.28 8.90
C ALA A 5 -3.72 1.70 9.95
N GLN A 6 -3.90 1.30 11.20
CA GLN A 6 -2.91 1.54 12.26
C GLN A 6 -1.61 0.77 12.02
N ALA A 7 -1.68 -0.49 11.56
CA ALA A 7 -0.49 -1.26 11.19
C ALA A 7 0.27 -0.60 10.04
N VAL A 8 -0.43 -0.20 8.97
CA VAL A 8 0.15 0.54 7.85
C VAL A 8 0.83 1.83 8.34
N ARG A 9 0.14 2.63 9.17
CA ARG A 9 0.68 3.88 9.71
C ARG A 9 1.95 3.68 10.54
N ARG A 10 2.07 2.57 11.27
CA ARG A 10 3.28 2.24 12.05
C ARG A 10 4.48 1.86 11.18
N CYS A 11 4.26 1.49 9.92
CA CYS A 11 5.33 1.20 8.97
C CYS A 11 5.94 2.49 8.37
N LEU A 12 5.19 3.60 8.34
CA LEU A 12 5.65 4.90 7.86
C LEU A 12 6.74 5.45 8.78
N ARG A 13 7.84 5.96 8.22
CA ARG A 13 9.03 6.39 8.99
C ARG A 13 9.45 7.83 8.73
N ARG A 14 9.02 8.41 7.61
CA ARG A 14 9.40 9.77 7.20
C ARG A 14 8.25 10.73 7.41
N ALA A 15 8.58 12.00 7.66
CA ALA A 15 7.57 13.06 7.75
C ALA A 15 6.80 13.25 6.42
N SER A 16 7.42 12.89 5.30
CA SER A 16 6.83 12.94 3.96
C SER A 16 6.04 11.69 3.59
N ASP A 17 6.04 10.63 4.41
CA ASP A 17 5.26 9.43 4.11
C ASP A 17 3.78 9.73 4.37
N VAL A 18 2.93 9.45 3.38
CA VAL A 18 1.48 9.69 3.47
C VAL A 18 0.74 8.38 3.23
N ALA A 19 -0.32 8.13 3.98
CA ALA A 19 -1.24 7.04 3.73
C ALA A 19 -2.68 7.55 3.72
N ALA A 20 -3.46 7.09 2.76
CA ALA A 20 -4.85 7.45 2.59
C ALA A 20 -5.71 6.21 2.32
N ARG A 21 -6.96 6.25 2.76
CA ARG A 21 -7.99 5.36 2.24
C ARG A 21 -8.53 5.99 0.97
N VAL A 22 -8.58 5.22 -0.11
CA VAL A 22 -9.13 5.64 -1.39
C VAL A 22 -10.25 4.65 -1.76
N ASP A 23 -11.37 5.19 -2.22
CA ASP A 23 -12.50 4.42 -2.73
C ASP A 23 -12.58 4.71 -4.25
N VAL A 24 -12.40 3.69 -5.09
CA VAL A 24 -12.40 3.75 -6.57
C VAL A 24 -13.33 2.67 -7.09
N ASP A 25 -14.34 3.03 -7.88
CA ASP A 25 -15.24 2.07 -8.56
C ASP A 25 -15.75 0.90 -7.69
N ASN A 26 -16.23 1.22 -6.47
CA ASN A 26 -16.67 0.28 -5.42
C ASN A 26 -15.58 -0.57 -4.76
N ASN A 27 -14.31 -0.36 -5.11
CA ASN A 27 -13.16 -0.94 -4.43
C ASN A 27 -12.55 0.06 -3.44
N THR A 28 -12.34 -0.39 -2.20
CA THR A 28 -11.61 0.37 -1.18
C THR A 28 -10.18 -0.15 -1.08
N CYS A 29 -9.20 0.74 -1.20
CA CYS A 29 -7.79 0.43 -0.98
C CYS A 29 -7.14 1.42 -0.02
N ILE A 30 -5.94 1.06 0.46
CA ILE A 30 -5.06 1.97 1.19
C ILE A 30 -3.90 2.29 0.25
N VAL A 31 -3.77 3.57 -0.10
CA VAL A 31 -2.63 4.06 -0.87
C VAL A 31 -1.59 4.59 0.11
N VAL A 32 -0.34 4.21 -0.13
CA VAL A 32 0.81 4.67 0.65
C VAL A 32 1.81 5.32 -0.30
N LEU A 33 2.12 6.58 -0.05
CA LEU A 33 3.18 7.31 -0.73
C LEU A 33 4.38 7.35 0.21
N SER A 34 5.51 6.87 -0.28
CA SER A 34 6.79 6.95 0.44
C SER A 34 7.90 7.33 -0.53
N HIS A 35 8.88 8.05 -0.01
CA HIS A 35 10.05 8.41 -0.79
C HIS A 35 11.02 7.22 -0.88
N SER A 36 10.84 6.37 -1.89
CA SER A 36 11.79 5.31 -2.23
C SER A 36 12.65 5.74 -3.43
N PRO A 37 13.97 5.53 -3.39
CA PRO A 37 14.83 5.79 -4.55
C PRO A 37 14.80 4.66 -5.60
N SER A 38 14.10 3.55 -5.35
CA SER A 38 14.06 2.40 -6.27
C SER A 38 12.79 1.56 -6.13
N ASP A 39 12.46 0.82 -7.21
CA ASP A 39 11.38 -0.17 -7.24
C ASP A 39 11.57 -1.28 -6.21
N VAL A 40 12.81 -1.78 -6.06
CA VAL A 40 13.13 -2.81 -5.06
C VAL A 40 12.81 -2.30 -3.65
N GLY A 41 13.20 -1.06 -3.33
CA GLY A 41 12.88 -0.46 -2.04
C GLY A 41 11.39 -0.29 -1.80
N ALA A 42 10.62 0.03 -2.84
CA ALA A 42 9.17 0.15 -2.75
C ALA A 42 8.51 -1.22 -2.53
N ALA A 43 8.96 -2.26 -3.25
CA ALA A 43 8.46 -3.63 -3.10
C ALA A 43 8.78 -4.19 -1.71
N ASP A 44 10.00 -4.02 -1.20
CA ASP A 44 10.40 -4.42 0.15
C ASP A 44 9.58 -3.70 1.22
N PHE A 45 9.29 -2.42 1.01
CA PHE A 45 8.46 -1.64 1.91
C PHE A 45 7.01 -2.16 1.93
N ALA A 46 6.43 -2.45 0.77
CA ALA A 46 5.10 -3.03 0.66
C ALA A 46 5.03 -4.45 1.27
N ALA A 47 6.07 -5.27 1.08
CA ALA A 47 6.18 -6.59 1.70
C ALA A 47 6.19 -6.50 3.24
N ARG A 48 6.90 -5.52 3.80
CA ARG A 48 6.90 -5.26 5.26
C ARG A 48 5.53 -4.84 5.78
N ILE A 49 4.79 -4.02 5.02
CA ILE A 49 3.41 -3.67 5.37
C ILE A 49 2.53 -4.92 5.37
N SER A 50 2.63 -5.76 4.34
CA SER A 50 1.85 -7.00 4.22
C SER A 50 2.13 -7.96 5.38
N ALA A 51 3.41 -8.14 5.75
CA ALA A 51 3.81 -8.92 6.92
C ALA A 51 3.21 -8.36 8.21
N ALA A 52 3.31 -7.04 8.44
CA ALA A 52 2.76 -6.39 9.63
C ALA A 52 1.23 -6.54 9.74
N VAL A 53 0.50 -6.53 8.62
CA VAL A 53 -0.95 -6.78 8.62
C VAL A 53 -1.25 -8.24 8.94
N ARG A 54 -0.51 -9.18 8.35
CA ARG A 54 -0.67 -10.62 8.63
C ARG A 54 -0.41 -10.94 10.10
N GLU A 55 0.59 -10.31 10.71
CA GLU A 55 0.95 -10.46 12.13
C GLU A 55 -0.13 -9.95 13.10
N LEU A 56 -1.10 -9.14 12.64
CA LEU A 56 -2.23 -8.75 13.48
C LEU A 56 -3.10 -9.95 13.91
N GLY A 57 -3.01 -11.09 13.21
CA GLY A 57 -3.74 -12.31 13.55
C GLY A 57 -5.25 -12.13 13.52
N LEU A 58 -5.76 -11.22 12.68
CA LEU A 58 -7.20 -10.95 12.59
C LEU A 58 -7.89 -12.11 11.88
N HIS A 59 -8.76 -12.85 12.57
CA HIS A 59 -9.49 -13.95 11.98
C HIS A 59 -10.44 -13.47 10.87
N HIS A 60 -10.37 -14.12 9.70
CA HIS A 60 -11.22 -13.83 8.54
C HIS A 60 -12.13 -15.03 8.24
N PRO A 61 -13.27 -15.19 8.95
CA PRO A 61 -14.09 -16.42 8.90
C PRO A 61 -14.72 -16.71 7.53
N ARG A 62 -14.83 -15.70 6.65
CA ARG A 62 -15.45 -15.83 5.33
C ARG A 62 -14.47 -15.90 4.16
N SER A 63 -13.16 -15.91 4.42
CA SER A 63 -12.16 -15.97 3.33
C SER A 63 -11.91 -17.43 2.96
N SER A 64 -11.89 -17.72 1.65
CA SER A 64 -11.46 -19.01 1.10
C SER A 64 -9.94 -19.17 1.08
N GLU A 65 -9.21 -18.06 1.02
CA GLU A 65 -7.76 -18.03 0.78
C GLU A 65 -6.94 -18.16 2.07
N SER A 66 -7.40 -17.54 3.16
CA SER A 66 -6.66 -17.51 4.43
C SER A 66 -7.57 -17.37 5.63
N LYS A 67 -7.23 -18.09 6.71
CA LYS A 67 -7.91 -17.96 8.02
C LYS A 67 -7.70 -16.59 8.67
N PHE A 68 -6.71 -15.83 8.22
CA PHE A 68 -6.38 -14.51 8.73
C PHE A 68 -6.43 -13.44 7.64
N VAL A 69 -6.76 -12.21 8.02
CA VAL A 69 -6.74 -11.04 7.14
C VAL A 69 -5.33 -10.84 6.57
N THR A 70 -5.24 -10.78 5.25
CA THR A 70 -4.04 -10.44 4.48
C THR A 70 -4.32 -9.25 3.57
N VAL A 71 -3.28 -8.70 2.93
CA VAL A 71 -3.40 -7.64 1.94
C VAL A 71 -2.61 -7.99 0.69
N SER A 72 -3.21 -7.74 -0.48
CA SER A 72 -2.53 -7.68 -1.76
C SER A 72 -2.02 -6.26 -1.98
N TYR A 73 -0.90 -6.11 -2.68
CA TYR A 73 -0.32 -4.80 -2.97
C TYR A 73 0.28 -4.75 -4.38
N LYS A 74 0.28 -3.55 -4.94
CA LYS A 74 0.97 -3.18 -6.17
C LYS A 74 1.83 -1.96 -5.86
N THR A 75 3.03 -1.91 -6.41
CA THR A 75 3.97 -0.80 -6.21
C THR A 75 4.34 -0.18 -7.55
N ASN A 76 4.56 1.12 -7.56
CA ASN A 76 5.09 1.86 -8.70
C ASN A 76 5.98 2.99 -8.19
N VAL A 77 7.07 3.29 -8.88
CA VAL A 77 8.03 4.35 -8.51
C VAL A 77 8.23 5.26 -9.71
N ILE A 78 8.22 6.57 -9.47
CA ILE A 78 8.51 7.58 -10.47
C ILE A 78 9.71 8.41 -10.01
N ALA A 79 10.69 8.56 -10.90
CA ALA A 79 11.80 9.48 -10.69
C ALA A 79 11.39 10.90 -11.09
N ALA A 80 11.67 11.87 -10.22
CA ALA A 80 11.35 13.28 -10.44
C ALA A 80 12.07 13.90 -11.67
N SER A 81 13.08 13.22 -12.21
CA SER A 81 13.91 13.71 -13.34
C SER A 81 13.38 13.33 -14.72
N GLU A 82 12.38 12.45 -14.82
CA GLU A 82 11.81 12.08 -16.13
C GLU A 82 10.60 12.98 -16.45
N GLY A 83 10.84 13.95 -17.34
CA GLY A 83 9.82 14.91 -17.76
C GLY A 83 8.55 14.26 -18.29
N LYS A 84 7.40 14.87 -17.94
CA LYS A 84 6.03 14.49 -18.32
C LYS A 84 5.57 13.09 -17.88
N ALA A 85 5.97 12.62 -16.71
CA ALA A 85 5.18 11.59 -16.04
C ALA A 85 3.79 12.19 -15.72
N SER A 86 2.76 11.74 -16.45
CA SER A 86 1.38 12.16 -16.18
C SER A 86 0.94 11.57 -14.85
N GLU A 87 0.54 12.43 -13.91
CA GLU A 87 -0.02 12.04 -12.61
C GLU A 87 -1.20 11.08 -12.78
N GLU A 88 -2.03 11.30 -13.79
CA GLU A 88 -3.18 10.47 -14.11
C GLU A 88 -2.75 9.05 -14.49
N LYS A 89 -1.68 8.92 -15.29
CA LYS A 89 -1.14 7.62 -15.68
C LYS A 89 -0.57 6.87 -14.48
N PHE A 90 0.15 7.56 -13.60
CA PHE A 90 0.65 6.96 -12.36
C PHE A 90 -0.49 6.43 -11.49
N LEU A 91 -1.54 7.22 -11.33
CA LEU A 91 -2.70 6.82 -10.54
C LEU A 91 -3.43 5.64 -11.18
N GLN A 92 -3.60 5.61 -12.50
CA GLN A 92 -4.14 4.45 -13.22
C GLN A 92 -3.29 3.19 -13.02
N ASP A 93 -1.96 3.34 -12.94
CA ASP A 93 -1.07 2.21 -12.71
C ASP A 93 -1.08 1.73 -11.25
N VAL A 94 -1.42 2.56 -10.26
CA VAL A 94 -1.38 2.19 -8.84
C VAL A 94 -2.75 1.82 -8.27
N LEU A 95 -3.81 2.45 -8.75
CA LEU A 95 -5.17 2.22 -8.29
C LEU A 95 -5.75 0.94 -8.93
N PRO A 96 -6.63 0.23 -8.20
CA PRO A 96 -7.29 -0.98 -8.68
C PRO A 96 -8.33 -0.71 -9.77
#